data_AF-A0A087A9G9-F1
#
_entry.id   AF-A0A087A9G9-F1
#
_cell.length_a   1.000
_cell.length_b   1.000
_cell.length_c   1.000
_cell.angle_alpha   90.00
_cell.angle_beta   90.00
_cell.angle_gamma   90.00
#
_symmetry.space_group_name_H-M   'P 1'
#
loop_
_entity.id
_entity.type
_entity.pdbx_description
1 polymer ?
#
loop_
_entity_poly.entity_id
_entity_poly.type
_entity_poly.pdbx_seq_one_letter_code
_entity_poly.pdbx_strand_id
1 'polypeptide(L)'
;MMFCRHCGANLLGDAMFCVKCGTRSAVASDDLREPSPTAMPHSVRMLSLGRMSSAQLIKLLTSLDEQFARIDAIENGIRSAYELMRRNKTEYDIGLACLLLSGLIGAGALHYAIICEPWNHQDPVFVLIACAIGIIPLLVGLNQLRVFKHNVENLLPALYPAIATDERTIADIRKTMRPTLLLLPASCRNGKANAYILQMLICGRADDFNTAASLWEEYDHRRRLEQLEWNKVQETRKQTIALVISALAQVSQAFEAKRQTRTLQDLRNDLNNRH
;
A
#
# COMPACT_ATOMS: atom_id res chain seq x y z
N MET A 1 5.83 54.55 -13.73
CA MET A 1 5.36 53.91 -12.48
C MET A 1 4.07 53.17 -12.79
N MET A 2 3.96 51.90 -12.39
CA MET A 2 2.77 51.08 -12.63
C MET A 2 2.05 50.80 -11.31
N PHE A 3 0.73 50.71 -11.35
CA PHE A 3 -0.09 50.41 -10.18
C PHE A 3 -0.86 49.11 -10.38
N CYS A 4 -1.01 48.33 -9.31
CA CYS A 4 -1.82 47.12 -9.33
C CYS A 4 -3.29 47.49 -9.58
N ARG A 5 -3.90 46.89 -10.62
CA ARG A 5 -5.32 47.12 -10.97
C ARG A 5 -6.31 46.62 -9.92
N HIS A 6 -5.88 45.72 -9.02
CA HIS A 6 -6.74 45.16 -7.98
C HIS A 6 -6.68 45.95 -6.66
N CYS A 7 -5.52 46.46 -6.25
CA CYS A 7 -5.36 47.09 -4.94
C CYS A 7 -4.72 48.49 -4.95
N GLY A 8 -4.36 49.02 -6.13
CA GLY A 8 -3.78 50.35 -6.29
C GLY A 8 -2.32 50.50 -5.82
N ALA A 9 -1.69 49.42 -5.35
CA ALA A 9 -0.30 49.48 -4.87
C ALA A 9 0.69 49.72 -6.01
N ASN A 10 1.75 50.49 -5.74
CA ASN A 10 2.82 50.77 -6.70
C ASN A 10 3.63 49.49 -6.96
N LEU A 11 3.84 49.14 -8.22
CA LEU A 11 4.58 47.97 -8.66
C LEU A 11 5.99 48.38 -9.12
N LEU A 12 6.99 47.60 -8.71
CA LEU A 12 8.33 47.66 -9.29
C LEU A 12 8.24 47.29 -10.78
N GLY A 13 9.06 47.94 -11.62
CA GLY A 13 8.93 47.91 -13.09
C GLY A 13 8.81 46.52 -13.71
N ASP A 14 9.39 45.51 -13.08
CA ASP A 14 9.43 44.12 -13.58
C ASP A 14 8.68 43.12 -12.67
N ALA A 15 7.85 43.60 -11.74
CA ALA A 15 7.14 42.73 -10.80
C ALA A 15 5.99 41.97 -11.47
N MET A 16 6.14 40.64 -11.65
CA MET A 16 5.07 39.77 -12.18
C MET A 16 3.85 39.65 -11.26
N PHE A 17 4.01 39.87 -9.96
CA PHE A 17 2.95 39.75 -8.96
C PHE A 17 2.95 40.93 -8.00
N CYS A 18 1.76 41.38 -7.61
CA CYS A 18 1.63 42.38 -6.56
C CYS A 18 1.99 41.77 -5.20
N VAL A 19 3.03 42.29 -4.55
CA VAL A 19 3.47 41.84 -3.21
C VAL A 19 2.37 42.01 -2.15
N LYS A 20 1.44 42.96 -2.35
CA LYS A 20 0.34 43.21 -1.40
C LYS A 20 -0.86 42.27 -1.54
N CYS A 21 -1.25 41.88 -2.75
CA CYS A 21 -2.51 41.14 -2.97
C CYS A 21 -2.34 39.86 -3.80
N GLY A 22 -1.13 39.54 -4.25
CA GLY A 22 -0.83 38.34 -5.04
C GLY A 22 -1.33 38.36 -6.49
N THR A 23 -2.04 39.41 -6.91
CA THR A 23 -2.59 39.51 -8.27
C THR A 23 -1.47 39.69 -9.29
N ARG A 24 -1.51 38.90 -10.37
CA ARG A 24 -0.54 38.95 -11.48
C ARG A 24 -0.65 40.29 -12.24
N SER A 25 0.49 40.92 -12.52
CA SER A 25 0.54 42.16 -13.31
C SER A 25 0.37 41.85 -14.80
N ALA A 26 -0.42 42.65 -15.51
CA ALA A 26 -0.87 42.37 -16.89
C ALA A 26 0.07 42.95 -17.98
N VAL A 27 1.32 43.27 -17.66
CA VAL A 27 2.27 43.96 -18.56
C VAL A 27 3.67 43.40 -18.29
N ALA A 28 4.48 42.87 -19.21
CA ALA A 28 4.41 42.66 -20.65
C ALA A 28 5.13 41.35 -21.00
N SER A 29 4.54 40.56 -21.88
CA SER A 29 5.24 39.57 -22.70
C SER A 29 4.67 39.72 -24.11
N ASP A 30 5.00 40.84 -24.72
CA ASP A 30 4.67 41.20 -26.10
C ASP A 30 6.01 41.32 -26.82
N ASP A 31 6.64 40.18 -27.13
CA ASP A 31 7.70 40.02 -28.16
C ASP A 31 8.37 38.63 -28.26
N LEU A 32 7.83 37.59 -27.62
CA LEU A 32 8.14 36.21 -28.01
C LEU A 32 6.85 35.52 -28.43
N ARG A 33 6.64 35.50 -29.75
CA ARG A 33 5.68 34.65 -30.44
C ARG A 33 6.16 33.20 -30.31
N GLU A 34 6.10 32.65 -29.10
CA GLU A 34 6.00 31.22 -28.90
C GLU A 34 4.70 30.77 -29.59
N PRO A 35 4.73 29.68 -30.39
CA PRO A 35 3.51 29.14 -30.93
C PRO A 35 2.59 28.80 -29.76
N SER A 36 1.47 29.51 -29.70
CA SER A 36 0.32 29.25 -28.85
C SER A 36 0.22 27.74 -28.59
N PRO A 37 0.27 27.27 -27.33
CA PRO A 37 -0.01 25.87 -27.05
C PRO A 37 -1.42 25.68 -27.58
N THR A 38 -1.51 24.92 -28.67
CA THR A 38 -2.73 24.64 -29.40
C THR A 38 -3.77 24.40 -28.34
N ALA A 39 -4.74 25.32 -28.21
CA ALA A 39 -5.85 25.17 -27.31
C ALA A 39 -6.41 23.79 -27.63
N MET A 40 -6.11 22.85 -26.74
CA MET A 40 -6.40 21.45 -26.95
C MET A 40 -7.89 21.36 -27.29
N PRO A 41 -8.29 20.58 -28.30
CA PRO A 41 -9.68 20.42 -28.70
C PRO A 41 -10.46 19.58 -27.66
N HIS A 42 -10.38 19.94 -26.37
CA HIS A 42 -11.16 19.34 -25.28
C HIS A 42 -12.51 20.01 -25.10
N SER A 43 -12.66 21.29 -25.49
CA SER A 43 -13.94 22.00 -25.39
C SER A 43 -15.02 21.42 -26.33
N VAL A 44 -14.65 20.90 -27.51
CA VAL A 44 -15.62 20.45 -28.52
C VAL A 44 -16.30 19.12 -28.17
N ARG A 45 -15.68 18.24 -27.35
CA ARG A 45 -16.26 16.92 -27.02
C ARG A 45 -17.34 16.98 -25.94
N MET A 46 -17.23 17.90 -24.97
CA MET A 46 -18.21 18.04 -23.88
C MET A 46 -19.62 18.42 -24.37
N LEU A 47 -19.71 19.12 -25.52
CA LEU A 47 -21.00 19.51 -26.11
C LEU A 47 -21.85 18.32 -26.59
N SER A 48 -21.26 17.14 -26.83
CA SER A 48 -22.01 15.96 -27.29
C SER A 48 -22.71 15.21 -26.17
N LEU A 49 -22.07 15.09 -24.99
CA LEU A 49 -22.69 14.45 -23.82
C LEU A 49 -23.73 15.33 -23.15
N GLY A 50 -23.50 16.65 -23.10
CA GLY A 50 -24.45 17.60 -22.52
C GLY A 50 -25.79 17.70 -23.24
N ARG A 51 -25.90 17.13 -24.46
CA ARG A 51 -27.16 17.07 -25.22
C ARG A 51 -27.92 15.75 -25.06
N MET A 52 -27.34 14.75 -24.40
CA MET A 52 -28.06 13.51 -24.12
C MET A 52 -29.12 13.74 -23.04
N SER A 53 -30.31 13.17 -23.23
CA SER A 53 -31.31 13.13 -22.16
C SER A 53 -30.79 12.31 -20.98
N SER A 54 -31.22 12.65 -19.77
CA SER A 54 -30.87 11.90 -18.55
C SER A 54 -31.15 10.40 -18.69
N ALA A 55 -32.25 10.01 -19.32
CA ALA A 55 -32.60 8.61 -19.56
C ALA A 55 -31.61 7.87 -20.48
N GLN A 56 -31.15 8.52 -21.56
CA GLN A 56 -30.13 7.94 -22.46
C GLN A 56 -28.78 7.82 -21.76
N LEU A 57 -28.43 8.83 -20.97
CA LEU A 57 -27.19 8.86 -20.20
C LEU A 57 -27.18 7.76 -19.13
N ILE A 58 -28.29 7.62 -18.38
CA ILE A 58 -28.46 6.54 -17.39
C ILE A 58 -28.27 5.19 -18.07
N LYS A 59 -28.93 4.93 -19.21
CA LYS A 59 -28.78 3.65 -19.93
C LYS A 59 -27.33 3.38 -20.35
N LEU A 60 -26.61 4.39 -20.82
CA LEU A 60 -25.19 4.27 -21.20
C LEU A 60 -24.31 3.96 -19.97
N LEU A 61 -24.50 4.71 -18.88
CA LEU A 61 -23.71 4.58 -17.66
C LEU A 61 -24.00 3.28 -16.92
N THR A 62 -25.24 2.78 -16.92
CA THR A 62 -25.58 1.46 -16.36
C THR A 62 -24.86 0.34 -17.10
N SER A 63 -24.83 0.39 -18.44
CA SER A 63 -24.08 -0.61 -19.22
C SER A 63 -22.57 -0.57 -18.93
N LEU A 64 -22.01 0.63 -18.74
CA LEU A 64 -20.62 0.76 -18.31
C LEU A 64 -20.41 0.25 -16.88
N ASP A 65 -21.36 0.47 -15.98
CA ASP A 65 -21.30 0.06 -14.59
C ASP A 65 -21.23 -1.46 -14.47
N GLU A 66 -22.06 -2.17 -15.23
CA GLU A 66 -22.03 -3.64 -15.31
C GLU A 66 -20.67 -4.17 -15.80
N GLN A 67 -20.06 -3.50 -16.78
CA GLN A 67 -18.73 -3.88 -17.29
C GLN A 67 -17.63 -3.61 -16.27
N PHE A 68 -17.69 -2.49 -15.54
CA PHE A 68 -16.78 -2.21 -14.43
C PHE A 68 -16.94 -3.21 -13.30
N ALA A 69 -18.18 -3.55 -12.92
CA ALA A 69 -18.45 -4.56 -11.90
C ALA A 69 -17.91 -5.94 -12.30
N ARG A 70 -18.02 -6.32 -13.58
CA ARG A 70 -17.41 -7.55 -14.09
C ARG A 70 -15.89 -7.52 -14.02
N ILE A 71 -15.25 -6.40 -14.40
CA ILE A 71 -13.78 -6.24 -14.25
C ILE A 71 -13.38 -6.33 -12.78
N ASP A 72 -14.08 -5.64 -11.88
CA ASP A 72 -13.78 -5.65 -10.45
C ASP A 72 -13.92 -7.05 -9.85
N ALA A 73 -14.92 -7.83 -10.27
CA ALA A 73 -15.08 -9.22 -9.85
C ALA A 73 -13.89 -10.09 -10.29
N ILE A 74 -13.46 -9.94 -11.55
CA ILE A 74 -12.30 -10.68 -12.09
C ILE A 74 -11.01 -10.23 -11.38
N GLU A 75 -10.77 -8.93 -11.24
CA GLU A 75 -9.59 -8.39 -10.55
C GLU A 75 -9.53 -8.85 -9.08
N ASN A 76 -10.67 -8.93 -8.39
CA ASN A 76 -10.73 -9.48 -7.04
C ASN A 76 -10.42 -10.99 -7.01
N GLY A 77 -10.89 -11.75 -8.00
CA GLY A 77 -10.53 -13.16 -8.17
C GLY A 77 -9.02 -13.35 -8.36
N ILE A 78 -8.42 -12.56 -9.27
CA ILE A 78 -6.97 -12.54 -9.50
C ILE A 78 -6.22 -12.14 -8.23
N ARG A 79 -6.66 -11.09 -7.51
CA ARG A 79 -6.03 -10.64 -6.27
C ARG A 79 -6.07 -11.74 -5.19
N SER A 80 -7.22 -12.37 -4.99
CA SER A 80 -7.39 -13.49 -4.06
C SER A 80 -6.47 -14.65 -4.41
N ALA A 81 -6.33 -14.97 -5.70
CA ALA A 81 -5.40 -15.97 -6.19
C ALA A 81 -3.93 -15.61 -5.86
N TYR A 82 -3.52 -14.35 -6.09
CA TYR A 82 -2.19 -13.87 -5.70
C TYR A 82 -1.95 -13.90 -4.18
N GLU A 83 -2.94 -13.54 -3.38
CA GLU A 83 -2.84 -13.62 -1.92
C GLU A 83 -2.69 -15.06 -1.42
N LEU A 84 -3.40 -16.01 -2.03
CA LEU A 84 -3.24 -17.44 -1.74
C LEU A 84 -1.83 -17.93 -2.10
N MET A 85 -1.32 -17.57 -3.29
CA MET A 85 0.04 -17.90 -3.69
C MET A 85 1.08 -17.28 -2.74
N ARG A 86 0.86 -16.03 -2.31
CA ARG A 86 1.74 -15.35 -1.36
C ARG A 86 1.73 -16.03 0.00
N ARG A 87 0.58 -16.45 0.50
CA ARG A 87 0.45 -17.20 1.76
C ARG A 87 1.18 -18.55 1.68
N ASN A 88 1.00 -19.28 0.59
CA ASN A 88 1.71 -20.54 0.36
C ASN A 88 3.24 -20.34 0.33
N LYS A 89 3.73 -19.24 -0.25
CA LYS A 89 5.15 -18.91 -0.22
C LYS A 89 5.66 -18.67 1.19
N THR A 90 4.91 -17.92 2.01
CA THR A 90 5.31 -17.70 3.41
C THR A 90 5.30 -18.99 4.23
N GLU A 91 4.36 -19.91 3.97
CA GLU A 91 4.34 -21.23 4.62
C GLU A 91 5.54 -22.08 4.22
N TYR A 92 5.97 -22.02 2.95
CA TYR A 92 7.21 -22.64 2.48
C TYR A 92 8.44 -22.08 3.19
N ASP A 93 8.56 -20.76 3.27
CA ASP A 93 9.70 -20.10 3.91
C ASP A 93 9.79 -20.47 5.40
N ILE A 94 8.65 -20.53 6.09
CA ILE A 94 8.55 -21.01 7.49
C ILE A 94 8.96 -22.48 7.59
N GLY A 95 8.45 -23.34 6.71
CA GLY A 95 8.79 -24.76 6.69
C GLY A 95 10.29 -24.98 6.49
N LEU A 96 10.90 -24.24 5.57
CA LEU A 96 12.34 -24.27 5.31
C LEU A 96 13.15 -23.79 6.52
N ALA A 97 12.73 -22.70 7.16
CA ALA A 97 13.37 -22.20 8.38
C ALA A 97 13.33 -23.22 9.52
N CYS A 98 12.20 -23.92 9.70
CA CYS A 98 12.07 -25.00 10.69
C CYS A 98 13.00 -26.18 10.38
N LEU A 99 13.15 -26.57 9.11
CA LEU A 99 14.09 -27.62 8.71
C LEU A 99 15.55 -27.23 8.98
N LEU A 100 15.93 -25.99 8.66
CA LEU A 100 17.26 -25.46 8.95
C LEU A 100 17.53 -25.42 10.46
N LEU A 101 16.56 -24.95 11.26
CA LEU A 101 16.68 -24.91 12.71
C LEU A 101 16.86 -26.31 13.30
N SER A 102 16.07 -27.28 12.82
CA SER A 102 16.23 -28.69 13.23
C SER A 102 17.60 -29.24 12.89
N GLY A 103 18.10 -28.96 11.68
CA GLY A 103 19.45 -29.36 11.25
C GLY A 103 20.55 -28.74 12.13
N LEU A 104 20.42 -27.47 12.50
CA LEU A 104 21.37 -26.79 13.41
C LEU A 104 21.35 -27.39 14.81
N ILE A 105 20.17 -27.70 15.36
CA ILE A 105 20.05 -28.36 16.66
C ILE A 105 20.69 -29.75 16.61
N GLY A 106 20.43 -30.53 15.56
CA GLY A 106 21.01 -31.86 15.38
C GLY A 106 22.54 -31.82 15.23
N ALA A 107 23.06 -30.90 14.42
CA ALA A 107 24.51 -30.71 14.26
C ALA A 107 25.18 -30.26 15.57
N GLY A 108 24.54 -29.35 16.32
CA GLY A 108 25.02 -28.92 17.63
C GLY A 108 25.05 -30.05 18.65
N ALA A 109 24.00 -30.86 18.71
CA ALA A 109 23.94 -32.04 19.58
C ALA A 109 25.01 -33.08 19.23
N LEU A 110 25.24 -33.33 17.94
CA LEU A 110 26.29 -34.22 17.47
C LEU A 110 27.69 -33.68 17.81
N HIS A 111 27.93 -32.38 17.60
CA HIS A 111 29.21 -31.76 17.92
C HIS A 111 29.50 -31.79 19.43
N TYR A 112 28.49 -31.52 20.26
CA TYR A 112 28.56 -31.65 21.71
C TYR A 112 28.91 -33.08 22.13
N ALA A 113 28.24 -34.08 21.54
CA ALA A 113 28.51 -35.49 21.83
C ALA A 113 29.95 -35.93 21.47
N ILE A 114 30.57 -35.31 20.46
CA ILE A 114 31.96 -35.61 20.07
C ILE A 114 32.96 -34.95 21.03
N ILE A 115 32.65 -33.77 21.56
CA ILE A 115 33.56 -32.99 22.42
C ILE A 115 33.50 -33.47 23.88
N CYS A 116 32.35 -33.91 24.36
CA CYS A 116 32.18 -34.36 25.74
C CYS A 116 32.97 -35.66 26.00
N GLU A 117 33.73 -35.68 27.10
CA GLU A 117 34.51 -36.83 27.52
C GLU A 117 33.60 -38.04 27.88
N PRO A 118 33.99 -39.28 27.54
CA PRO A 118 33.13 -40.47 27.64
C PRO A 118 32.76 -40.90 29.07
N TRP A 119 33.21 -40.21 30.12
CA TRP A 119 33.10 -40.64 31.52
C TRP A 119 32.00 -39.91 32.32
N ASN A 120 31.27 -38.96 31.73
CA ASN A 120 30.17 -38.28 32.41
C ASN A 120 28.81 -38.87 32.01
N HIS A 121 28.14 -39.54 32.95
CA HIS A 121 26.83 -40.18 32.71
C HIS A 121 25.67 -39.20 32.43
N GLN A 122 25.84 -37.89 32.65
CA GLN A 122 24.80 -36.88 32.40
C GLN A 122 24.75 -36.37 30.95
N ASP A 123 25.87 -36.38 30.24
CA ASP A 123 25.99 -35.88 28.86
C ASP A 123 25.07 -36.58 27.84
N PRO A 124 24.83 -37.91 27.87
CA PRO A 124 23.91 -38.54 26.92
C PRO A 124 22.46 -38.12 27.13
N VAL A 125 22.07 -37.73 28.35
CA VAL A 125 20.69 -37.26 28.63
C VAL A 125 20.46 -35.90 27.97
N PHE A 126 21.43 -34.98 28.03
CA PHE A 126 21.32 -33.68 27.36
C PHE A 126 21.26 -33.81 25.84
N VAL A 127 22.05 -34.71 25.24
CA VAL A 127 22.00 -34.99 23.80
C VAL A 127 20.63 -35.53 23.40
N LEU A 128 20.05 -36.46 24.19
CA LEU A 128 18.70 -36.98 23.92
C LEU A 128 17.62 -35.90 24.00
N ILE A 129 17.69 -35.01 25.00
CA ILE A 129 16.74 -33.89 25.13
C ILE A 129 16.89 -32.93 23.95
N ALA A 130 18.12 -32.58 23.56
CA ALA A 130 18.37 -31.71 22.40
C ALA A 130 17.83 -32.33 21.11
N CYS A 131 18.03 -33.63 20.89
CA CYS A 131 17.46 -34.37 19.77
C CYS A 131 15.93 -34.37 19.80
N ALA A 132 15.31 -34.58 20.96
CA ALA A 132 13.85 -34.52 21.11
C ALA A 132 13.29 -33.13 20.78
N ILE A 133 13.96 -32.06 21.21
CA ILE A 133 13.60 -30.69 20.87
C ILE A 133 13.75 -30.44 19.37
N GLY A 134 14.81 -30.97 18.74
CA GLY A 134 15.04 -30.85 17.30
C GLY A 134 14.02 -31.58 16.42
N ILE A 135 13.38 -32.65 16.92
CA ILE A 135 12.34 -33.40 16.18
C ILE A 135 11.08 -32.56 15.96
N ILE A 136 10.70 -31.70 16.91
CA ILE A 136 9.50 -30.87 16.80
C ILE A 136 9.54 -29.94 15.56
N PRO A 137 10.55 -29.09 15.35
CA PRO A 137 10.65 -28.26 14.15
C PRO A 137 10.87 -29.10 12.89
N LEU A 138 11.47 -30.29 12.98
CA LEU A 138 11.57 -31.21 11.83
C LEU A 138 10.18 -31.63 11.35
N LEU A 139 9.33 -32.10 12.26
CA LEU A 139 7.97 -32.56 11.92
C LEU A 139 7.12 -31.41 11.39
N VAL A 140 7.22 -30.23 12.00
CA VAL A 140 6.54 -29.01 11.50
C VAL A 140 7.04 -28.68 10.10
N GLY A 141 8.35 -28.63 9.88
CA GLY A 141 8.95 -28.33 8.57
C GLY A 141 8.53 -29.32 7.48
N LEU A 142 8.54 -30.62 7.77
CA LEU A 142 8.11 -31.66 6.84
C LEU A 142 6.61 -31.58 6.53
N ASN A 143 5.77 -31.28 7.52
CA ASN A 143 4.34 -31.11 7.29
C ASN A 143 4.06 -29.87 6.41
N GLN A 144 4.72 -28.75 6.69
CA GLN A 144 4.60 -27.53 5.88
C GLN A 144 5.06 -27.76 4.43
N LEU A 145 6.18 -28.48 4.24
CA LEU A 145 6.67 -28.82 2.90
C LEU A 145 5.69 -29.73 2.15
N ARG A 146 5.04 -30.66 2.84
CA ARG A 146 4.00 -31.54 2.25
C ARG A 146 2.78 -30.73 1.83
N VAL A 147 2.28 -29.82 2.68
CA VAL A 147 1.15 -28.94 2.36
C VAL A 147 1.50 -28.04 1.18
N PHE A 148 2.68 -27.43 1.19
CA PHE A 148 3.16 -26.61 0.08
C PHE A 148 3.23 -27.39 -1.23
N LYS A 149 3.85 -28.59 -1.20
CA LYS A 149 3.95 -29.45 -2.39
C LYS A 149 2.56 -29.78 -2.93
N HIS A 150 1.64 -30.19 -2.06
CA HIS A 150 0.26 -30.47 -2.44
C HIS A 150 -0.43 -29.24 -3.07
N ASN A 151 -0.24 -28.06 -2.48
CA ASN A 151 -0.83 -26.82 -3.00
C ASN A 151 -0.21 -26.42 -4.35
N VAL A 152 1.10 -26.53 -4.51
CA VAL A 152 1.79 -26.18 -5.76
C VAL A 152 1.45 -27.15 -6.88
N GLU A 153 1.39 -28.45 -6.60
CA GLU A 153 1.11 -29.47 -7.63
C GLU A 153 -0.36 -29.46 -8.06
N ASN A 154 -1.30 -29.19 -7.13
CA ASN A 154 -2.74 -29.31 -7.44
C ASN A 154 -3.43 -27.97 -7.75
N LEU A 155 -3.11 -26.88 -7.04
CA LEU A 155 -3.81 -25.60 -7.22
C LEU A 155 -3.16 -24.75 -8.31
N LEU A 156 -1.83 -24.69 -8.36
CA LEU A 156 -1.12 -23.75 -9.22
C LEU A 156 -1.35 -23.99 -10.73
N PRO A 157 -1.33 -25.24 -11.24
CA PRO A 157 -1.55 -25.50 -12.66
C PRO A 157 -2.95 -25.13 -13.15
N ALA A 158 -3.95 -25.15 -12.26
CA ALA A 158 -5.31 -24.71 -12.58
C ALA A 158 -5.45 -23.18 -12.49
N LEU A 159 -4.73 -22.54 -11.54
CA LEU A 159 -4.82 -21.10 -11.29
C LEU A 159 -4.19 -20.26 -12.42
N TYR A 160 -3.02 -20.67 -12.93
CA TYR A 160 -2.30 -19.92 -13.97
C TYR A 160 -3.10 -19.70 -15.27
N PRO A 161 -3.68 -20.73 -15.91
CA PRO A 161 -4.46 -20.53 -17.12
C PRO A 161 -5.75 -19.76 -16.85
N ALA A 162 -6.34 -19.88 -15.66
CA ALA A 162 -7.50 -19.10 -15.26
C ALA A 162 -7.14 -17.60 -15.19
N ILE A 163 -6.06 -17.24 -14.48
CA ILE A 163 -5.57 -15.85 -14.40
C ILE A 163 -5.26 -15.30 -15.81
N ALA A 164 -4.59 -16.08 -16.67
CA ALA A 164 -4.28 -15.64 -18.02
C ALA A 164 -5.54 -15.43 -18.89
N THR A 165 -6.57 -16.24 -18.69
CA THR A 165 -7.87 -16.10 -19.37
C THR A 165 -8.61 -14.87 -18.87
N ASP A 166 -8.58 -14.63 -17.56
CA ASP A 166 -9.16 -13.47 -16.89
C ASP A 166 -8.50 -12.16 -17.33
N GLU A 167 -7.17 -12.13 -17.43
CA GLU A 167 -6.42 -10.97 -17.92
C GLU A 167 -6.77 -10.62 -19.38
N ARG A 168 -6.91 -11.63 -20.24
CA ARG A 168 -7.37 -11.43 -21.63
C ARG A 168 -8.80 -10.90 -21.67
N THR A 169 -9.68 -11.46 -20.84
CA THR A 169 -11.08 -11.03 -20.73
C THR A 169 -11.16 -9.57 -20.30
N ILE A 170 -10.36 -9.15 -19.31
CA ILE A 170 -10.26 -7.74 -18.89
C ILE A 170 -9.77 -6.87 -20.05
N ALA A 171 -8.75 -7.30 -20.79
CA ALA A 171 -8.22 -6.55 -21.92
C ALA A 171 -9.27 -6.35 -23.04
N ASP A 172 -10.06 -7.39 -23.33
CA ASP A 172 -11.14 -7.33 -24.31
C ASP A 172 -12.28 -6.42 -23.85
N ILE A 173 -12.70 -6.51 -22.58
CA ILE A 173 -13.71 -5.60 -22.02
C ILE A 173 -13.21 -4.14 -22.06
N ARG A 174 -11.95 -3.87 -21.71
CA ARG A 174 -11.38 -2.52 -21.82
C ARG A 174 -11.35 -2.02 -23.27
N LYS A 175 -11.10 -2.92 -24.22
CA LYS A 175 -11.13 -2.59 -25.65
C LYS A 175 -12.54 -2.23 -26.13
N THR A 176 -13.57 -2.97 -25.69
CA THR A 176 -14.98 -2.67 -26.04
C THR A 176 -15.50 -1.40 -25.37
N MET A 177 -15.07 -1.11 -24.13
CA MET A 177 -15.45 0.12 -23.42
C MET A 177 -14.74 1.39 -23.94
N ARG A 178 -13.58 1.25 -24.59
CA ARG A 178 -12.71 2.37 -24.98
C ARG A 178 -13.45 3.49 -25.73
N PRO A 179 -14.29 3.23 -26.76
CA PRO A 179 -15.00 4.29 -27.47
C PRO A 179 -15.88 5.13 -26.55
N THR A 180 -16.60 4.48 -25.63
CA THR A 180 -17.50 5.14 -24.67
C THR A 180 -16.71 5.91 -23.61
N LEU A 181 -15.63 5.33 -23.09
CA LEU A 181 -14.77 5.99 -22.10
C LEU A 181 -14.08 7.24 -22.67
N LEU A 182 -13.77 7.27 -23.97
CA LEU A 182 -13.17 8.42 -24.64
C LEU A 182 -14.12 9.62 -24.74
N LEU A 183 -15.42 9.42 -24.55
CA LEU A 183 -16.41 10.49 -24.46
C LEU A 183 -16.41 11.16 -23.07
N LEU A 184 -15.93 10.44 -22.04
CA LEU A 184 -15.90 10.93 -20.67
C LEU A 184 -14.61 11.74 -20.39
N PRO A 185 -14.67 12.76 -19.51
CA PRO A 185 -13.49 13.42 -18.95
C PRO A 185 -12.56 12.42 -18.27
N ALA A 186 -11.25 12.67 -18.29
CA ALA A 186 -10.27 11.76 -17.71
C ALA A 186 -10.52 11.47 -16.22
N SER A 187 -10.99 12.46 -15.46
CA SER A 187 -11.39 12.35 -14.04
C SER A 187 -12.52 11.34 -13.80
N CYS A 188 -13.34 11.07 -14.82
CA CYS A 188 -14.52 10.22 -14.75
C CYS A 188 -14.33 8.81 -15.35
N ARG A 189 -13.14 8.49 -15.89
CA ARG A 189 -12.86 7.19 -16.54
C ARG A 189 -12.51 6.08 -15.55
N ASN A 190 -13.29 5.93 -14.49
CA ASN A 190 -13.13 4.86 -13.52
C ASN A 190 -14.49 4.38 -13.00
N GLY A 191 -14.56 3.12 -12.55
CA GLY A 191 -15.82 2.51 -12.10
C GLY A 191 -16.49 3.25 -10.93
N LYS A 192 -15.69 3.80 -10.00
CA LYS A 192 -16.22 4.56 -8.85
C LYS A 192 -16.89 5.86 -9.28
N ALA A 193 -16.31 6.57 -10.24
CA ALA A 193 -16.86 7.78 -10.81
C ALA A 193 -18.15 7.47 -11.56
N ASN A 194 -18.15 6.41 -12.37
CA ASN A 194 -19.33 5.96 -13.11
C ASN A 194 -20.50 5.64 -12.16
N ALA A 195 -20.26 4.84 -11.13
CA ALA A 195 -21.27 4.48 -10.12
C ALA A 195 -21.80 5.72 -9.39
N TYR A 196 -20.92 6.65 -8.99
CA TYR A 196 -21.34 7.88 -8.31
C TYR A 196 -22.15 8.80 -9.21
N ILE A 197 -21.70 9.03 -10.45
CA ILE A 197 -22.41 9.86 -11.44
C ILE A 197 -23.78 9.25 -11.73
N LEU A 198 -23.85 7.93 -11.95
CA LEU A 198 -25.11 7.21 -12.15
C LEU A 198 -26.04 7.39 -10.96
N GLN A 199 -25.53 7.30 -9.72
CA GLN A 199 -26.31 7.54 -8.51
C GLN A 199 -26.86 8.98 -8.45
N MET A 200 -26.05 9.99 -8.77
CA MET A 200 -26.51 11.40 -8.75
C MET A 200 -27.62 11.65 -9.77
N LEU A 201 -27.53 11.04 -10.95
CA LEU A 201 -28.56 11.12 -11.99
C LEU A 201 -29.85 10.39 -11.59
N ILE A 202 -29.75 9.15 -11.07
CA ILE A 202 -30.91 8.35 -10.64
C ILE A 202 -31.65 9.03 -9.48
N CYS A 203 -30.92 9.63 -8.54
CA CYS A 203 -31.51 10.34 -7.41
C CYS A 203 -32.06 11.73 -7.77
N GLY A 204 -31.93 12.19 -9.02
CA GLY A 204 -32.35 13.52 -9.44
C GLY A 204 -31.57 14.66 -8.77
N ARG A 205 -30.36 14.38 -8.26
CA ARG A 205 -29.47 15.41 -7.71
C ARG A 205 -28.69 16.16 -8.79
N ALA A 206 -28.61 15.56 -9.98
CA ALA A 206 -28.05 16.17 -11.17
C ALA A 206 -28.98 15.85 -12.34
N ASP A 207 -29.29 16.87 -13.15
CA ASP A 207 -30.16 16.72 -14.32
C ASP A 207 -29.36 16.39 -15.59
N ASP A 208 -28.05 16.70 -15.59
CA ASP A 208 -27.14 16.47 -16.71
C ASP A 208 -25.79 15.89 -16.25
N PHE A 209 -25.03 15.41 -17.24
CA PHE A 209 -23.72 14.82 -17.01
C PHE A 209 -22.72 15.80 -16.38
N ASN A 210 -22.73 17.07 -16.80
CA ASN A 210 -21.73 18.04 -16.36
C ASN A 210 -21.89 18.37 -14.87
N THR A 211 -23.13 18.49 -14.41
CA THR A 211 -23.48 18.70 -13.01
C THR A 211 -23.07 17.50 -12.18
N ALA A 212 -23.38 16.28 -12.65
CA ALA A 212 -22.98 15.05 -11.97
C ALA A 212 -21.44 14.89 -11.92
N ALA A 213 -20.74 15.24 -13.00
CA ALA A 213 -19.28 15.19 -13.07
C ALA A 213 -18.63 16.23 -12.13
N SER A 214 -19.19 17.44 -12.04
CA SER A 214 -18.72 18.46 -11.10
C SER A 214 -18.89 18.00 -9.65
N LEU A 215 -20.03 17.38 -9.31
CA LEU A 215 -20.26 16.79 -7.99
C LEU A 215 -19.28 15.65 -7.68
N TRP A 216 -18.94 14.84 -8.69
CA TRP A 216 -17.90 13.81 -8.55
C TRP A 216 -16.52 14.42 -8.27
N GLU A 217 -16.14 15.48 -8.98
CA GLU A 217 -14.84 16.13 -8.79
C GLU A 217 -14.70 16.76 -7.40
N GLU A 218 -15.77 17.38 -6.88
CA GLU A 218 -15.80 17.88 -5.50
C GLU A 218 -15.68 16.72 -4.49
N TYR A 219 -16.44 15.64 -4.69
CA TYR A 219 -16.40 14.46 -3.83
C TYR A 219 -15.00 13.80 -3.82
N ASP A 220 -14.40 13.60 -4.99
CA ASP A 220 -13.08 13.01 -5.13
C ASP A 220 -12.00 13.90 -4.51
N HIS A 221 -12.11 15.23 -4.68
CA HIS A 221 -11.22 16.18 -4.03
C HIS A 221 -11.30 16.09 -2.49
N ARG A 222 -12.51 16.08 -1.93
CA ARG A 222 -12.73 15.94 -0.48
C ARG A 222 -12.14 14.64 0.05
N ARG A 223 -12.38 13.53 -0.64
CA ARG A 223 -11.85 12.21 -0.27
C ARG A 223 -10.31 12.18 -0.30
N ARG A 224 -9.68 12.83 -1.27
CA ARG A 224 -8.21 12.95 -1.34
C ARG A 224 -7.65 13.75 -0.17
N LEU A 225 -8.33 14.81 0.27
CA LEU A 225 -7.94 15.57 1.46
C LEU A 225 -8.05 14.73 2.73
N GLU A 226 -9.18 14.03 2.93
CA GLU A 226 -9.39 13.13 4.07
C GLU A 226 -8.31 12.04 4.14
N GLN A 227 -7.93 11.46 3.00
CA GLN A 227 -6.89 10.43 2.95
C GLN A 227 -5.50 10.99 3.27
N LEU A 228 -5.21 12.22 2.86
CA LEU A 228 -3.96 12.91 3.19
C LEU A 228 -3.88 13.24 4.69
N GLU A 229 -4.99 13.67 5.30
CA GLU A 229 -5.08 13.86 6.75
C GLU A 229 -4.89 12.55 7.51
N TRP A 230 -5.56 11.47 7.07
CA TRP A 230 -5.40 10.15 7.68
C TRP A 230 -3.96 9.66 7.61
N ASN A 231 -3.30 9.83 6.46
CA ASN A 231 -1.88 9.49 6.29
C ASN A 231 -0.98 10.30 7.24
N LYS A 232 -1.26 11.61 7.40
CA LYS A 232 -0.53 12.44 8.37
C LYS A 232 -0.69 11.94 9.80
N VAL A 233 -1.90 11.56 10.20
CA VAL A 233 -2.18 10.99 11.54
C VAL A 233 -1.45 9.66 11.75
N GLN A 234 -1.44 8.79 10.74
CA GLN A 234 -0.70 7.52 10.82
C GLN A 234 0.80 7.74 10.94
N GLU A 235 1.35 8.70 10.19
CA GLU A 235 2.78 8.99 10.26
C GLU A 235 3.17 9.59 11.61
N THR A 236 2.35 10.49 12.17
CA THR A 236 2.56 10.98 13.54
C THR A 236 2.50 9.84 14.56
N ARG A 237 1.54 8.90 14.43
CA ARG A 237 1.49 7.71 15.30
C ARG A 237 2.75 6.86 15.20
N LYS A 238 3.29 6.62 14.01
CA LYS A 238 4.56 5.87 13.84
C LYS A 238 5.72 6.57 14.52
N GLN A 239 5.82 7.89 14.36
CA GLN A 239 6.86 8.70 15.02
C GLN A 239 6.72 8.64 16.54
N THR A 240 5.50 8.73 17.08
CA THR A 240 5.26 8.58 18.52
C THR A 240 5.64 7.18 19.01
N ILE A 241 5.28 6.12 18.28
CA ILE A 241 5.67 4.74 18.64
C ILE A 241 7.19 4.58 18.63
N ALA A 242 7.89 5.12 17.63
CA ALA A 242 9.35 5.08 17.56
C ALA A 242 10.02 5.81 18.73
N LEU A 243 9.47 6.96 19.13
CA LEU A 243 9.94 7.71 20.31
C LEU A 243 9.70 6.93 21.60
N VAL A 244 8.53 6.28 21.75
CA VAL A 244 8.22 5.43 22.91
C VAL A 244 9.17 4.23 22.99
N ILE A 245 9.43 3.54 21.87
CA ILE A 245 10.39 2.42 21.82
C ILE A 245 11.80 2.90 22.21
N SER A 246 12.22 4.06 21.70
CA SER A 246 13.53 4.63 22.05
C SER A 246 13.62 4.99 23.53
N ALA A 247 12.56 5.55 24.12
CA ALA A 247 12.49 5.84 25.54
C ALA A 247 12.52 4.56 26.39
N LEU A 248 11.80 3.51 25.98
CA LEU A 248 11.83 2.19 26.64
C LEU A 248 13.23 1.56 26.58
N ALA A 249 13.93 1.68 25.46
CA ALA A 249 15.31 1.20 25.32
C ALA A 249 16.26 1.93 26.29
N GLN A 250 16.14 3.26 26.42
CA GLN A 250 16.93 4.05 27.37
C GLN A 250 16.65 3.65 28.83
N VAL A 251 15.39 3.42 29.18
CA VAL A 251 15.00 2.94 30.52
C VAL A 251 15.60 1.55 30.78
N SER A 252 15.55 0.64 29.81
CA SER A 252 16.16 -0.69 29.93
C SER A 252 17.67 -0.61 30.19
N GLN A 253 18.38 0.23 29.43
CA GLN A 253 19.82 0.46 29.63
C GLN A 253 20.14 1.04 31.02
N ALA A 254 19.30 1.96 31.52
CA ALA A 254 19.46 2.51 32.87
C ALA A 254 19.25 1.45 33.96
N PHE A 255 18.30 0.53 33.78
CA PHE A 255 18.09 -0.61 34.68
C PHE A 255 19.27 -1.58 34.67
N GLU A 256 19.83 -1.88 33.49
CA GLU A 256 21.02 -2.73 33.37
C GLU A 256 22.24 -2.10 34.04
N ALA A 257 22.49 -0.81 33.81
CA ALA A 257 23.57 -0.07 34.47
C ALA A 257 23.40 -0.09 36.00
N LYS A 258 22.17 0.11 36.50
CA LYS A 258 21.88 0.02 37.94
C LYS A 258 22.06 -1.38 38.51
N ARG A 259 21.80 -2.43 37.72
CA ARG A 259 22.07 -3.82 38.12
C ARG A 259 23.57 -4.08 38.21
N GLN A 260 24.35 -3.60 37.24
CA GLN A 260 25.81 -3.72 37.24
C GLN A 260 26.47 -3.00 38.42
N THR A 261 25.99 -1.80 38.77
CA THR A 261 26.53 -1.08 39.94
C THR A 261 26.24 -1.79 41.25
N ARG A 262 25.06 -2.39 41.41
CA ARG A 262 24.75 -3.24 42.58
C ARG A 262 25.67 -4.45 42.66
N THR A 263 25.89 -5.17 41.56
CA THR A 263 26.80 -6.32 41.55
C THR A 263 28.24 -5.94 41.90
N LEU A 264 28.71 -4.77 41.43
CA LEU A 264 30.04 -4.26 41.79
C LEU A 264 30.13 -3.85 43.26
N GLN A 265 29.06 -3.29 43.82
CA GLN A 265 29.00 -2.90 45.22
C GLN A 265 28.96 -4.13 46.15
N ASP A 266 28.22 -5.17 45.78
CA ASP A 266 28.19 -6.45 46.50
C ASP A 266 29.57 -7.13 46.47
N LEU A 267 30.23 -7.16 45.30
CA LEU A 267 31.61 -7.66 45.18
C LEU A 267 32.60 -6.87 46.04
N ARG A 268 32.48 -5.54 46.07
CA ARG A 268 33.31 -4.68 46.93
C ARG A 268 33.08 -4.99 48.41
N ASN A 269 31.84 -5.17 48.83
CA ASN A 269 31.52 -5.49 50.23
C ASN A 269 32.05 -6.88 50.62
N ASP A 270 31.96 -7.88 49.73
CA ASP A 270 32.50 -9.22 49.99
C ASP A 270 34.03 -9.20 50.14
N LEU A 271 34.73 -8.44 49.29
CA LEU A 271 36.18 -8.24 49.42
C LEU A 271 36.57 -7.55 50.72
N ASN A 272 35.79 -6.55 51.16
CA ASN A 272 36.08 -5.80 52.38
C ASN A 272 35.85 -6.63 53.66
N ASN A 273 34.96 -7.63 53.61
CA ASN A 273 34.70 -8.53 54.75
C ASN A 273 35.73 -9.67 54.89
N ARG A 274 36.60 -9.88 53.88
CA ARG A 274 37.65 -10.93 53.91
C ARG A 274 38.99 -10.45 54.46
N HIS A 275 39.16 -9.16 54.69
CA HIS A 275 40.33 -8.54 55.29
C HIS A 275 40.05 -8.14 56.73
#